data_AF-A0A7Y5RCQ5-F1
#
_entry.id   AF-A0A7Y5RCQ5-F1
#
_cell.length_a   1.000
_cell.length_b   1.000
_cell.length_c   1.000
_cell.angle_alpha   90.00
_cell.angle_beta   90.00
_cell.angle_gamma   90.00
#
_symmetry.space_group_name_H-M   'P 1'
#
loop_
_entity.id
_entity.type
_entity.pdbx_description
1 polymer ?
#
loop_
_entity_poly.entity_id
_entity_poly.type
_entity_poly.pdbx_seq_one_letter_code
_entity_poly.pdbx_strand_id
1 'polypeptide(L)'
;MFYPLLTLGAEQMFRVFEAAVRTKCEALNAPTKVYSFAAKIDWLAGCGVISSGDVDRWSAIRQLRNEASHPKDQNILPPNEALIIVDIAIDLINSLFV
;
A
#
# COMPACT_ATOMS: atom_id res chain seq x y z
N MET A 1 9.32 6.28 24.21
CA MET A 1 8.45 7.34 23.66
C MET A 1 7.28 6.64 22.96
N PHE A 2 6.04 7.10 23.14
CA PHE A 2 4.84 6.38 22.67
C PHE A 2 3.93 7.33 21.88
N TYR A 3 3.71 7.03 20.58
CA TYR A 3 3.00 7.90 19.63
C TYR A 3 1.80 7.19 18.97
N PRO A 4 0.78 6.81 19.75
CA PRO A 4 -0.27 5.90 19.28
C PRO A 4 -1.06 6.42 18.08
N LEU A 5 -1.33 7.74 18.02
CA LEU A 5 -2.08 8.33 16.91
C LEU A 5 -1.28 8.33 15.59
N LEU A 6 0.03 8.50 15.67
CA LEU A 6 0.89 8.48 14.49
C LEU A 6 1.07 7.06 13.97
N THR A 7 1.30 6.08 14.87
CA THR A 7 1.29 4.67 14.49
C THR A 7 -0.03 4.30 13.82
N LEU A 8 -1.16 4.59 14.48
CA LEU A 8 -2.48 4.24 13.95
C LEU A 8 -2.75 4.92 12.61
N GLY A 9 -2.40 6.21 12.47
CA GLY A 9 -2.56 6.95 11.22
C GLY A 9 -1.76 6.34 10.08
N ALA A 10 -0.50 5.98 10.33
CA ALA A 10 0.34 5.30 9.36
C ALA A 10 -0.21 3.92 8.98
N GLU A 11 -0.73 3.14 9.93
CA GLU A 11 -1.37 1.85 9.65
C GLU A 11 -2.65 2.01 8.81
N GLN A 12 -3.42 3.08 9.01
CA GLN A 12 -4.57 3.36 8.14
C GLN A 12 -4.17 3.66 6.69
N MET A 13 -2.95 4.16 6.44
CA MET A 13 -2.47 4.37 5.07
C MET A 13 -2.44 3.07 4.26
N PHE A 14 -2.21 1.91 4.88
CA PHE A 14 -2.28 0.63 4.19
C PHE A 14 -3.67 0.33 3.61
N ARG A 15 -4.74 0.79 4.26
CA ARG A 15 -6.10 0.70 3.72
C ARG A 15 -6.31 1.64 2.54
N VAL A 16 -5.66 2.80 2.56
CA VAL A 16 -5.69 3.76 1.44
C VAL A 16 -5.00 3.17 0.21
N PHE A 17 -3.84 2.52 0.38
CA PHE A 17 -3.18 1.78 -0.71
C PHE A 17 -4.08 0.71 -1.32
N GLU A 18 -4.75 -0.09 -0.48
CA GLU A 18 -5.68 -1.12 -0.95
C GLU A 18 -6.85 -0.55 -1.74
N ALA A 19 -7.43 0.54 -1.25
CA ALA A 19 -8.52 1.22 -1.92
C ALA A 19 -8.06 1.76 -3.29
N ALA A 20 -6.92 2.43 -3.35
CA ALA A 20 -6.35 2.95 -4.59
C ALA A 20 -6.09 1.85 -5.63
N VAL A 21 -5.40 0.78 -5.25
CA VAL A 21 -5.12 -0.37 -6.12
C VAL A 21 -6.41 -1.03 -6.60
N ARG A 22 -7.39 -1.22 -5.71
CA ARG A 22 -8.70 -1.76 -6.07
C ARG A 22 -9.42 -0.86 -7.07
N THR A 23 -9.48 0.44 -6.83
CA THR A 23 -10.12 1.40 -7.73
C THR A 23 -9.45 1.41 -9.10
N LYS A 24 -8.12 1.36 -9.17
CA LYS A 24 -7.41 1.27 -10.45
C LYS A 24 -7.71 -0.05 -11.18
N CYS A 25 -7.74 -1.18 -10.46
CA CYS A 25 -8.15 -2.46 -11.02
C CYS A 25 -9.58 -2.43 -11.58
N GLU A 26 -10.53 -1.86 -10.84
CA GLU A 26 -11.92 -1.69 -11.29
C GLU A 26 -12.00 -0.81 -12.54
N ALA A 27 -11.28 0.30 -12.58
CA ALA A 27 -11.23 1.20 -13.75
C ALA A 27 -10.67 0.53 -15.01
N LEU A 28 -9.80 -0.46 -14.86
CA LEU A 28 -9.20 -1.24 -15.95
C LEU A 28 -9.94 -2.57 -16.21
N ASN A 29 -11.11 -2.78 -15.59
CA ASN A 29 -11.89 -4.01 -15.71
C ASN A 29 -11.10 -5.28 -15.38
N ALA A 30 -10.36 -5.25 -14.26
CA ALA A 30 -9.59 -6.40 -13.80
C ALA A 30 -10.48 -7.66 -13.68
N PRO A 31 -9.97 -8.84 -14.07
CA PRO A 31 -10.73 -10.09 -13.95
C PRO A 31 -11.16 -10.37 -12.50
N THR A 32 -12.31 -11.02 -12.33
CA THR A 32 -12.87 -11.37 -11.00
C THR A 32 -11.93 -12.24 -10.15
N LYS A 33 -11.03 -13.01 -10.78
CA LYS A 33 -9.98 -13.80 -10.11
C LYS A 33 -8.91 -12.93 -9.42
N VAL A 34 -8.84 -11.63 -9.69
CA VAL A 34 -7.88 -10.68 -9.11
C VAL A 34 -8.47 -10.07 -7.83
N TYR A 35 -8.66 -10.89 -6.80
CA TYR A 35 -9.39 -10.48 -5.59
C TYR A 35 -8.47 -9.99 -4.46
N SER A 36 -7.30 -10.61 -4.27
CA SER A 36 -6.37 -10.28 -3.18
C SER A 36 -5.54 -9.03 -3.50
N PHE A 37 -5.07 -8.32 -2.47
CA PHE A 37 -4.20 -7.15 -2.67
C PHE A 37 -2.93 -7.50 -3.45
N ALA A 38 -2.32 -8.64 -3.09
CA ALA A 38 -1.21 -9.23 -3.83
C ALA A 38 -1.52 -9.43 -5.31
N ALA A 39 -2.60 -10.13 -5.63
CA ALA A 39 -2.98 -10.42 -7.01
C ALA A 39 -3.24 -9.14 -7.80
N LYS A 40 -3.81 -8.10 -7.16
CA LYS A 40 -4.04 -6.80 -7.80
C LYS A 40 -2.73 -6.08 -8.15
N ILE A 41 -1.75 -6.07 -7.26
CA ILE A 41 -0.41 -5.51 -7.54
C ILE A 41 0.23 -6.28 -8.70
N ASP A 42 0.25 -7.61 -8.63
CA ASP A 42 0.86 -8.46 -9.66
C ASP A 42 0.18 -8.25 -11.02
N TRP A 43 -1.14 -8.10 -11.02
CA TRP A 43 -1.91 -7.83 -12.24
C TRP A 43 -1.63 -6.43 -12.81
N LEU A 44 -1.59 -5.38 -11.97
CA LEU A 44 -1.26 -4.02 -12.42
C LEU A 44 0.17 -3.91 -12.94
N ALA A 45 1.12 -4.62 -12.34
CA ALA A 45 2.48 -4.73 -12.85
C ALA A 45 2.52 -5.47 -14.20
N GLY A 46 1.77 -6.57 -14.33
CA GLY A 46 1.62 -7.29 -15.60
C GLY A 46 0.98 -6.46 -16.72
N CYS A 47 0.12 -5.49 -16.37
CA CYS A 47 -0.45 -4.51 -17.30
C CYS A 47 0.48 -3.33 -17.59
N GLY A 48 1.65 -3.23 -16.95
CA GLY A 48 2.59 -2.11 -17.09
C GLY A 48 2.14 -0.81 -16.42
N VAL A 49 1.08 -0.85 -15.60
CA VAL A 49 0.60 0.31 -14.83
C VAL A 49 1.57 0.61 -13.68
N ILE A 50 2.00 -0.44 -12.98
CA ILE A 50 3.10 -0.33 -12.02
C ILE A 50 4.40 -0.51 -12.80
N SER A 51 5.26 0.50 -12.75
CA SER A 51 6.57 0.45 -13.39
C SER A 51 7.43 -0.65 -12.77
N SER A 52 8.33 -1.26 -13.55
CA SER A 52 9.24 -2.29 -13.03
C SER A 52 10.11 -1.79 -11.87
N GLY A 53 10.43 -0.49 -11.84
CA GLY A 53 11.17 0.15 -10.75
C GLY A 53 10.38 0.31 -9.45
N ASP A 54 9.04 0.27 -9.52
CA ASP A 54 8.17 0.42 -8.34
C ASP A 54 7.63 -0.91 -7.80
N VAL A 55 7.84 -2.04 -8.50
CA VAL A 55 7.33 -3.36 -8.06
C VAL A 55 7.84 -3.73 -6.67
N ASP A 56 9.14 -3.51 -6.41
CA ASP A 56 9.73 -3.80 -5.10
C ASP A 56 9.14 -2.93 -3.99
N ARG A 57 8.85 -1.66 -4.30
CA ARG A 57 8.21 -0.72 -3.36
C ARG A 57 6.79 -1.19 -3.03
N TRP A 58 6.02 -1.62 -4.02
CA TRP A 58 4.68 -2.17 -3.82
C TRP A 58 4.70 -3.50 -3.04
N SER A 59 5.71 -4.34 -3.26
CA SER A 59 5.93 -5.56 -2.48
C SER A 59 6.25 -5.24 -1.01
N ALA A 60 7.06 -4.21 -0.74
CA ALA A 60 7.32 -3.74 0.62
C ALA A 60 6.05 -3.23 1.31
N ILE A 61 5.21 -2.44 0.62
CA ILE A 61 3.90 -2.01 1.15
C ILE A 61 3.01 -3.20 1.49
N ARG A 62 2.95 -4.22 0.63
CA ARG A 62 2.20 -5.45 0.89
C ARG A 62 2.69 -6.13 2.18
N GLN A 63 4.00 -6.22 2.39
CA GLN A 63 4.55 -6.84 3.59
C GLN A 63 4.19 -6.03 4.85
N LEU A 64 4.45 -4.72 4.86
CA LEU A 64 4.15 -3.83 5.98
C LEU A 64 2.67 -3.85 6.35
N ARG A 65 1.79 -3.85 5.34
CA ARG A 65 0.34 -3.97 5.52
C ARG A 65 -0.07 -5.28 6.19
N ASN A 66 0.57 -6.40 5.83
CA ASN A 66 0.28 -7.70 6.44
C ASN A 66 0.74 -7.73 7.90
N GLU A 67 1.88 -7.13 8.21
CA GLU A 67 2.39 -6.98 9.59
C GLU A 67 1.43 -6.12 10.43
N ALA A 68 0.97 -4.99 9.90
CA ALA A 68 -0.01 -4.12 10.57
C ALA A 68 -1.38 -4.77 10.75
N SER A 69 -1.81 -5.63 9.82
CA SER A 69 -3.10 -6.34 9.91
C SER A 69 -3.08 -7.53 10.88
N HIS A 70 -1.89 -8.09 11.14
CA HIS A 70 -1.69 -9.23 12.03
C HIS A 70 -0.58 -8.92 13.05
N PRO A 71 -0.78 -7.90 13.92
CA PRO A 71 0.25 -7.45 14.83
C PRO A 71 0.54 -8.55 15.85
N LYS A 72 1.80 -9.01 15.86
CA LYS A 72 2.32 -9.90 16.92
C LYS A 72 2.86 -9.09 18.09
N ASP A 73 3.33 -7.88 17.80
CA ASP A 73 3.91 -6.93 18.72
C ASP A 73 3.30 -5.54 18.47
N GLN A 74 3.39 -4.65 19.46
CA GLN A 74 2.98 -3.27 19.29
C GLN A 74 4.00 -2.52 18.43
N ASN A 75 3.56 -2.01 17.28
CA ASN A 75 4.41 -1.15 16.46
C ASN A 75 4.48 0.27 17.06
N ILE A 76 5.66 0.86 17.11
CA ILE A 76 5.87 2.23 17.60
C ILE A 76 6.57 2.99 16.50
N LEU A 77 5.80 3.75 15.72
CA LEU A 77 6.34 4.57 14.66
C LEU A 77 6.67 5.96 15.23
N PRO A 78 7.93 6.41 15.17
CA PRO A 78 8.27 7.78 15.47
C PRO A 78 7.68 8.72 14.41
N PRO A 79 7.52 10.02 14.71
CA PRO A 79 6.83 10.95 13.81
C PRO A 79 7.42 11.02 12.39
N ASN A 80 8.75 10.94 12.26
CA ASN A 80 9.42 10.95 10.96
C ASN A 80 9.05 9.74 10.11
N GLU A 81 8.96 8.53 10.70
CA GLU A 81 8.59 7.32 9.97
C GLU A 81 7.12 7.35 9.53
N ALA A 82 6.23 7.85 10.40
CA ALA A 82 4.83 8.02 10.04
C ALA A 82 4.64 8.97 8.86
N LEU A 83 5.40 10.07 8.80
CA LEU A 83 5.39 11.00 7.67
C LEU A 83 5.95 10.38 6.39
N ILE A 84 7.04 9.62 6.49
CA ILE A 84 7.62 8.89 5.35
C ILE A 84 6.58 7.94 4.71
N ILE A 85 5.76 7.25 5.52
CA ILE A 85 4.70 6.37 4.99
C ILE A 85 3.68 7.16 4.19
N VAL A 86 3.32 8.38 4.64
CA VAL A 86 2.41 9.26 3.91
C VAL A 86 3.02 9.73 2.59
N ASP A 87 4.28 10.15 2.59
CA ASP A 87 4.99 10.60 1.38
C ASP A 87 5.09 9.47 0.35
N ILE A 88 5.46 8.25 0.79
CA ILE A 88 5.48 7.06 -0.07
C ILE A 88 4.08 6.76 -0.63
N ALA A 89 3.03 6.93 0.17
CA ALA A 89 1.66 6.73 -0.28
C ALA A 89 1.28 7.74 -1.37
N ILE A 90 1.63 9.00 -1.21
CA ILE A 90 1.39 10.04 -2.23
C ILE A 90 2.08 9.64 -3.54
N ASP A 91 3.37 9.30 -3.49
CA ASP A 91 4.16 8.97 -4.68
C ASP A 91 3.59 7.76 -5.43
N LEU A 92 3.43 6.64 -4.71
CA LEU A 92 3.02 5.37 -5.32
C LEU A 92 1.56 5.38 -5.75
N ILE A 93 0.66 6.00 -4.99
CA ILE A 93 -0.76 6.04 -5.37
C ILE A 93 -0.93 6.95 -6.58
N ASN A 94 -0.29 8.12 -6.62
CA ASN A 94 -0.39 9.00 -7.76
C ASN A 94 0.11 8.34 -9.04
N SER A 95 1.21 7.57 -8.99
CA SER A 95 1.70 6.86 -10.18
C SER A 95 0.73 5.83 -10.76
N LEU A 96 -0.28 5.38 -10.00
CA LEU A 96 -1.35 4.54 -10.54
C LEU A 96 -2.33 5.31 -11.42
N PHE A 97 -2.51 6.62 -11.23
CA PHE A 97 -3.61 7.38 -11.84
C PHE A 97 -3.15 8.47 -12.82
N VAL A 98 -1.86 8.79 -12.84
CA VAL A 98 -1.25 9.72 -13.81
C VAL A 98 -1.07 9.07 -15.18
#